data_AF-A0A1Z9T9Z9-F1
#
_entry.id   AF-A0A1Z9T9Z9-F1
#
_cell.length_a   1.000
_cell.length_b   1.000
_cell.length_c   1.000
_cell.angle_alpha   90.00
_cell.angle_beta   90.00
_cell.angle_gamma   90.00
#
_symmetry.space_group_name_H-M   'P 1'
#
loop_
_entity.id
_entity.type
_entity.pdbx_description
1 polymer ?
#
loop_
_entity_poly.entity_id
_entity_poly.type
_entity_poly.pdbx_seq_one_letter_code
_entity_poly.pdbx_strand_id
1 'polypeptide(L)'
;MTMHLAQGLTTIRNRKYKPKMTKANIAKWEEGLRLKNKEHKRMGLPKWTFEQYVDYCHGIQPKVDPRSREAFKTKRFSQEENFRMKEMREFNKKYPSMPLTSGGGTKKDDLNWEKEKQEICKQYTIAPAYNKGAYQVIGKSNIKDIGK
;
A
#
# COMPACT_ATOMS: atom_id res chain seq x y z
N MET A 1 -25.95 -50.74 10.02
CA MET A 1 -26.10 -49.56 10.89
C MET A 1 -25.26 -48.43 10.31
N THR A 2 -25.89 -47.46 9.64
CA THR A 2 -25.19 -46.33 9.00
C THR A 2 -25.13 -45.16 9.97
N MET A 3 -23.94 -44.85 10.48
CA MET A 3 -23.67 -43.70 11.34
C MET A 3 -23.62 -42.42 10.49
N HIS A 4 -24.78 -41.88 10.12
CA HIS A 4 -24.83 -40.57 9.46
C HIS A 4 -24.56 -39.48 10.50
N LEU A 5 -23.42 -38.80 10.39
CA LEU A 5 -23.12 -37.60 11.18
C LEU A 5 -24.19 -36.54 10.86
N ALA A 6 -24.94 -36.13 11.88
CA ALA A 6 -25.99 -35.12 11.73
C ALA A 6 -25.39 -33.81 11.22
N GLN A 7 -25.82 -33.40 10.02
CA GLN A 7 -25.37 -32.16 9.39
C GLN A 7 -25.88 -30.95 10.18
N GLY A 8 -25.01 -29.99 10.48
CA GLY A 8 -25.39 -28.74 11.15
C GLY A 8 -25.13 -28.69 12.67
N LEU A 9 -24.54 -29.72 13.26
CA LEU A 9 -24.07 -29.71 14.67
C LEU A 9 -22.76 -28.90 14.88
N THR A 10 -22.62 -27.76 14.21
CA THR A 10 -21.47 -26.87 14.41
C THR A 10 -21.71 -26.00 15.64
N THR A 11 -20.78 -25.98 16.60
CA THR A 11 -20.78 -25.03 17.74
C THR A 11 -20.40 -23.59 17.33
N ILE A 12 -20.16 -23.37 16.04
CA ILE A 12 -19.73 -22.09 15.48
C ILE A 12 -20.91 -21.11 15.47
N ARG A 13 -20.74 -19.96 16.13
CA ARG A 13 -21.71 -18.88 16.16
C ARG A 13 -21.64 -18.06 14.86
N ASN A 14 -22.64 -18.20 13.99
CA ASN A 14 -22.69 -17.50 12.69
C ASN A 14 -23.21 -16.03 12.77
N ARG A 15 -23.74 -15.60 13.92
CA ARG A 15 -24.26 -14.22 14.12
C ARG A 15 -23.31 -13.39 14.97
N LYS A 16 -23.12 -12.12 14.59
CA LYS A 16 -22.38 -11.13 15.40
C LYS A 16 -22.95 -11.09 16.82
N TYR A 17 -22.08 -11.10 17.82
CA TYR A 17 -22.47 -10.91 19.21
C TYR A 17 -23.06 -9.51 19.39
N LYS A 18 -24.13 -9.42 20.17
CA LYS A 18 -24.73 -8.15 20.60
C LYS A 18 -24.84 -8.17 22.12
N PRO A 19 -24.32 -7.17 22.84
CA PRO A 19 -24.45 -7.07 24.28
C PRO A 19 -25.91 -6.99 24.73
N LYS A 20 -26.21 -7.54 25.91
CA LYS A 20 -27.54 -7.38 26.52
C LYS A 20 -27.66 -5.99 27.15
N MET A 21 -28.55 -5.17 26.60
CA MET A 21 -28.84 -3.82 27.08
C MET A 21 -29.81 -3.84 28.26
N THR A 22 -29.32 -4.22 29.44
CA THR A 22 -30.09 -4.04 30.68
C THR A 22 -30.05 -2.58 31.13
N LYS A 23 -31.02 -2.12 31.91
CA LYS A 23 -31.05 -0.73 32.44
C LYS A 23 -29.77 -0.38 33.21
N ALA A 24 -29.26 -1.32 34.01
CA ALA A 24 -28.01 -1.15 34.75
C ALA A 24 -26.79 -1.03 33.83
N ASN A 25 -26.74 -1.84 32.76
CA ASN A 25 -25.65 -1.77 31.79
C ASN A 25 -25.70 -0.47 30.98
N ILE A 26 -26.89 -0.02 30.58
CA ILE A 26 -27.08 1.26 29.88
C ILE A 26 -26.51 2.41 30.74
N ALA A 27 -26.94 2.52 31.99
CA ALA A 27 -26.46 3.57 32.90
C ALA A 27 -24.93 3.51 33.09
N LYS A 28 -24.37 2.30 33.27
CA LYS A 28 -22.92 2.10 33.37
C LYS A 28 -22.18 2.62 32.13
N TRP A 29 -22.69 2.31 30.93
CA TRP A 29 -22.04 2.71 29.68
C TRP A 29 -22.28 4.17 29.32
N GLU A 30 -23.39 4.78 29.75
CA GLU A 30 -23.62 6.22 29.61
C GLU A 30 -22.61 7.04 30.41
N GLU A 31 -22.35 6.65 31.66
CA GLU A 31 -21.31 7.27 32.48
C GLU A 31 -19.92 7.07 31.88
N GLY A 32 -19.62 5.86 31.41
CA GLY A 32 -18.37 5.57 30.71
C GLY A 32 -18.18 6.40 29.44
N LEU A 33 -19.25 6.59 28.65
CA LEU A 33 -19.23 7.38 27.43
C LEU A 33 -18.92 8.85 27.72
N ARG A 34 -19.47 9.41 28.80
CA ARG A 34 -19.19 10.79 29.22
C ARG A 34 -17.70 11.01 29.49
N LEU A 35 -17.09 10.09 30.25
CA LEU A 35 -15.64 10.12 30.52
C LEU A 35 -14.84 9.98 29.22
N LYS A 36 -15.23 9.04 28.35
CA LYS A 36 -14.52 8.82 27.08
C LYS A 36 -14.58 10.02 26.14
N ASN A 37 -15.73 10.68 26.05
CA ASN A 37 -15.90 11.89 25.25
C ASN A 37 -15.09 13.07 25.81
N LYS A 38 -14.90 13.14 27.14
CA LYS A 38 -14.00 14.11 27.76
C LYS A 38 -12.53 13.87 27.37
N GLU A 39 -12.10 12.61 27.32
CA GLU A 39 -10.78 12.23 26.81
C GLU A 39 -10.63 12.56 25.32
N HIS A 40 -11.61 12.23 24.50
CA HIS A 40 -11.59 12.53 23.06
C HIS A 40 -11.47 14.03 22.81
N LYS A 41 -12.20 14.85 23.56
CA LYS A 41 -12.06 16.31 23.50
C LYS A 41 -10.64 16.77 23.84
N ARG A 42 -9.99 16.18 24.85
CA ARG A 42 -8.60 16.49 25.21
C ARG A 42 -7.60 16.10 24.11
N MET A 43 -7.86 14.99 23.42
CA MET A 43 -7.03 14.50 22.31
C MET A 43 -7.37 15.14 20.95
N GLY A 44 -8.35 16.05 20.88
CA GLY A 44 -8.80 16.64 19.61
C GLY A 44 -9.52 15.65 18.67
N LEU A 45 -10.01 14.53 19.22
CA LEU A 45 -10.74 13.50 18.48
C LEU A 45 -12.25 13.79 18.48
N PRO A 46 -13.00 13.32 17.46
CA PRO A 46 -14.45 13.44 17.43
C PRO A 46 -15.11 12.65 18.57
N LYS A 47 -16.26 13.14 19.04
CA LYS A 47 -17.08 12.46 20.05
C LYS A 47 -17.59 11.10 19.52
N TRP A 48 -17.65 10.11 20.39
CA TRP A 48 -18.24 8.81 20.07
C TRP A 48 -19.75 8.79 20.30
N THR A 49 -20.42 7.92 19.55
CA THR A 49 -21.81 7.54 19.80
C THR A 49 -21.86 6.47 20.89
N PHE A 50 -23.04 6.29 21.49
CA PHE A 50 -23.24 5.29 22.53
C PHE A 50 -22.98 3.86 22.02
N GLU A 51 -23.49 3.51 20.83
CA GLU A 51 -23.27 2.20 20.22
C GLU A 51 -21.77 1.94 19.98
N GLN A 52 -21.04 2.94 19.47
CA GLN A 52 -19.58 2.83 19.24
C GLN A 52 -18.82 2.58 20.54
N TYR A 53 -19.23 3.21 21.63
CA TYR A 53 -18.60 3.01 22.93
C TYR A 53 -18.93 1.64 23.53
N VAL A 54 -20.16 1.17 23.38
CA VAL A 54 -20.56 -0.18 23.80
C VAL A 54 -19.78 -1.24 23.01
N ASP A 55 -19.66 -1.08 21.69
CA ASP A 55 -18.85 -1.94 20.83
C ASP A 55 -17.38 -1.97 21.28
N TYR A 56 -16.80 -0.80 21.57
CA TYR A 56 -15.46 -0.65 22.12
C TYR A 56 -15.27 -1.42 23.45
N CYS A 57 -16.20 -1.29 24.40
CA CYS A 57 -16.15 -2.01 25.68
C CYS A 57 -16.19 -3.53 25.52
N HIS A 58 -16.80 -4.03 24.45
CA HIS A 58 -16.89 -5.46 24.15
C HIS A 58 -15.84 -5.96 23.14
N GLY A 59 -14.90 -5.11 22.73
CA GLY A 59 -13.88 -5.46 21.73
C GLY A 59 -14.48 -5.77 20.35
N ILE A 60 -15.70 -5.31 20.09
CA ILE A 60 -16.37 -5.43 18.81
C ILE A 60 -15.85 -4.29 17.94
N GLN A 61 -15.10 -4.63 16.90
CA GLN A 61 -14.61 -3.67 15.93
C GLN A 61 -15.37 -3.83 14.61
N PRO A 62 -15.65 -2.73 13.88
CA PRO A 62 -16.19 -2.84 12.54
C PRO A 62 -15.23 -3.66 11.69
N LYS A 63 -15.76 -4.58 10.89
CA LYS A 63 -14.93 -5.33 9.95
C LYS A 63 -14.42 -4.34 8.91
N VAL A 64 -13.11 -4.17 8.85
CA VAL A 64 -12.46 -3.41 7.77
C VAL A 64 -12.71 -4.15 6.46
N ASP A 65 -13.12 -3.43 5.41
CA ASP A 65 -13.26 -4.02 4.08
C ASP A 65 -11.91 -4.58 3.62
N PRO A 66 -11.79 -5.87 3.25
CA PRO A 66 -10.53 -6.45 2.79
C PRO A 66 -9.91 -5.74 1.58
N ARG A 67 -10.68 -4.98 0.80
CA ARG A 67 -10.19 -4.19 -0.32
C ARG A 67 -9.72 -2.79 0.06
N SER A 68 -9.99 -2.34 1.29
CA SER A 68 -9.59 -1.00 1.72
C SER A 68 -8.09 -0.92 1.94
N ARG A 69 -7.52 0.28 1.76
CA ARG A 69 -6.11 0.55 2.08
C ARG A 69 -5.78 0.29 3.55
N GLU A 70 -6.76 0.45 4.45
CA GLU A 70 -6.59 0.19 5.88
C GLU A 70 -6.44 -1.31 6.20
N ALA A 71 -7.06 -2.18 5.39
CA ALA A 71 -6.89 -3.62 5.54
C ALA A 71 -5.50 -4.11 5.10
N PHE A 72 -4.79 -3.33 4.28
CA PHE A 72 -3.44 -3.66 3.84
C PHE A 72 -2.46 -3.54 5.00
N LYS A 73 -2.00 -4.68 5.50
CA LYS A 73 -0.92 -4.76 6.50
C LYS A 73 0.39 -4.97 5.78
N THR A 74 1.28 -3.98 5.81
CA THR A 74 2.65 -4.17 5.33
C THR A 74 3.31 -5.29 6.13
N LYS A 75 4.08 -6.14 5.46
CA LYS A 75 4.88 -7.14 6.15
C LYS A 75 5.92 -6.37 6.98
N ARG A 76 5.77 -6.37 8.31
CA ARG A 76 6.83 -5.88 9.18
C ARG A 76 8.02 -6.80 8.98
N PHE A 77 9.13 -6.27 8.49
CA PHE A 77 10.37 -7.03 8.45
C PHE A 77 10.72 -7.37 9.90
N SER A 78 10.87 -8.66 10.21
CA SER A 78 11.45 -9.07 11.48
C SER A 78 12.87 -8.49 11.54
N GLN A 79 13.28 -7.98 12.70
CA GLN A 79 14.68 -7.62 12.90
C GLN A 79 15.58 -8.86 12.90
N GLU A 80 15.00 -10.04 13.14
CA GLU A 80 15.72 -11.30 13.09
C GLU A 80 16.11 -11.62 11.65
N GLU A 81 17.41 -11.78 11.45
CA GLU A 81 17.96 -12.12 10.17
C GLU A 81 17.52 -13.54 9.78
N ASN A 82 16.88 -13.67 8.60
CA ASN A 82 16.49 -14.96 8.07
C ASN A 82 17.69 -15.90 8.01
N PHE A 83 17.52 -17.18 8.34
CA PHE A 83 18.59 -18.18 8.30
C PHE A 83 19.38 -18.17 6.98
N ARG A 84 18.70 -18.02 5.84
CA ARG A 84 19.32 -17.90 4.51
C ARG A 84 20.24 -16.68 4.36
N MET A 85 19.87 -15.55 4.96
CA MET A 85 20.71 -14.33 4.93
C MET A 85 21.97 -14.54 5.75
N LYS A 86 21.84 -15.20 6.90
CA LYS A 86 22.99 -15.57 7.74
C LYS A 86 23.92 -16.54 7.02
N GLU A 87 23.40 -17.60 6.42
CA GLU A 87 24.18 -18.55 5.60
C GLU A 87 24.90 -17.84 4.44
N MET A 88 24.19 -16.98 3.71
CA MET A 88 24.78 -16.22 2.60
C MET A 88 25.88 -15.27 3.07
N ARG A 89 25.71 -14.64 4.23
CA ARG A 89 26.76 -13.78 4.83
C ARG A 89 27.98 -14.59 5.23
N GLU A 90 27.80 -15.72 5.91
CA GLU A 90 28.91 -16.61 6.29
C GLU A 90 29.62 -17.15 5.04
N PHE A 91 28.87 -17.53 3.99
CA PHE A 91 29.42 -17.95 2.70
C PHE A 91 30.25 -16.83 2.04
N ASN A 92 29.70 -15.61 1.93
CA ASN A 92 30.40 -14.47 1.34
C ASN A 92 31.64 -14.05 2.15
N LYS A 93 31.62 -14.24 3.47
CA LYS A 93 32.77 -14.00 4.34
C LYS A 93 33.86 -15.06 4.15
N LYS A 94 33.47 -16.32 3.96
CA LYS A 94 34.39 -17.45 3.71
C LYS A 94 35.01 -17.40 2.31
N TYR A 95 34.23 -17.01 1.32
CA TYR A 95 34.63 -16.92 -0.09
C TYR A 95 34.37 -15.50 -0.61
N PRO A 96 35.24 -14.52 -0.25
CA PRO A 96 35.07 -13.15 -0.71
C PRO A 96 35.21 -13.08 -2.23
N SER A 97 34.21 -12.51 -2.89
CA SER A 97 34.28 -12.21 -4.32
C SER A 97 35.29 -11.09 -4.58
N MET A 98 35.84 -11.03 -5.80
CA MET A 98 36.64 -9.88 -6.23
C MET A 98 35.84 -8.59 -6.00
N PRO A 99 36.40 -7.59 -5.30
CA PRO A 99 35.70 -6.33 -5.09
C PRO A 99 35.35 -5.73 -6.45
N LEU A 100 34.15 -5.17 -6.60
CA LEU A 100 33.81 -4.38 -7.77
C LEU A 100 34.82 -3.22 -7.85
N THR A 101 35.84 -3.35 -8.70
CA THR A 101 36.65 -2.21 -9.09
C THR A 101 35.74 -1.27 -9.87
N SER A 102 35.66 -0.02 -9.41
CA SER A 102 34.81 1.03 -9.99
C SER A 102 35.17 1.40 -11.45
N GLY A 103 36.08 0.68 -12.10
CA GLY A 103 36.59 0.95 -13.44
C GLY A 103 35.90 0.20 -14.59
N GLY A 104 34.97 -0.72 -14.28
CA GLY A 104 34.30 -1.56 -15.29
C GLY A 104 32.89 -1.13 -15.68
N GLY A 105 32.47 0.09 -15.34
CA GLY A 105 31.18 0.62 -15.78
C GLY A 105 31.26 1.08 -17.22
N THR A 106 30.27 0.71 -18.03
CA THR A 106 29.91 1.44 -19.26
C THR A 106 30.06 2.94 -19.00
N LYS A 107 30.67 3.67 -19.96
CA LYS A 107 30.92 5.12 -19.85
C LYS A 107 29.73 5.77 -19.16
N LYS A 108 29.97 6.45 -18.02
CA LYS A 108 28.91 7.24 -17.38
C LYS A 108 28.38 8.18 -18.45
N ASP A 109 27.09 8.10 -18.75
CA ASP A 109 26.49 9.02 -19.71
C ASP A 109 26.73 10.45 -19.22
N ASP A 110 27.27 11.29 -20.11
CA ASP A 110 27.52 12.68 -19.79
C ASP A 110 26.18 13.38 -19.57
N LEU A 111 25.81 13.61 -18.30
CA LEU A 111 24.53 14.23 -17.90
C LEU A 111 24.25 15.57 -18.60
N ASN A 112 25.30 16.34 -18.91
CA ASN A 112 25.15 17.59 -19.67
C ASN A 112 24.76 17.32 -21.13
N TRP A 113 25.37 16.32 -21.76
CA TRP A 113 25.06 15.92 -23.13
C TRP A 113 23.64 15.36 -23.27
N GLU A 114 23.15 14.60 -22.27
CA GLU A 114 21.76 14.13 -22.26
C GLU A 114 20.75 15.27 -22.13
N LYS A 115 21.04 16.28 -21.28
CA LYS A 115 20.20 17.47 -21.15
C LYS A 115 20.17 18.29 -22.43
N GLU A 116 21.34 18.50 -23.05
CA GLU A 116 21.45 19.20 -24.34
C GLU A 116 20.65 18.49 -25.43
N LYS A 117 20.75 17.16 -25.53
CA LYS A 117 19.91 16.36 -26.43
C LYS A 117 18.42 16.57 -26.18
N GLN A 118 17.98 16.60 -24.92
CA GLN A 118 16.58 16.85 -24.60
C GLN A 118 16.13 18.25 -25.05
N GLU A 119 16.93 19.30 -24.81
CA GLU A 119 16.61 20.66 -25.25
C GLU A 119 16.55 20.77 -26.77
N ILE A 120 17.48 20.15 -27.49
CA ILE A 120 17.46 20.08 -28.96
C ILE A 120 16.22 19.32 -29.45
N CYS A 121 15.93 18.14 -28.88
CA CYS A 121 14.77 17.33 -29.26
C CYS A 121 13.44 18.06 -29.08
N LYS A 122 13.31 18.97 -28.10
CA LYS A 122 12.10 19.80 -27.93
C LYS A 122 11.81 20.72 -29.12
N GLN A 123 12.79 21.03 -29.98
CA GLN A 123 12.59 21.90 -31.15
C GLN A 123 11.99 21.16 -32.36
N TYR A 124 12.03 19.82 -32.33
CA TYR A 124 11.58 18.96 -33.42
C TYR A 124 10.34 18.16 -33.02
N THR A 125 9.59 17.72 -34.01
CA THR A 125 8.45 16.81 -33.84
C THR A 125 8.41 15.82 -34.99
N ILE A 126 7.66 14.74 -34.81
CA ILE A 126 7.51 13.67 -35.81
C ILE A 126 6.17 13.89 -36.53
N ALA A 127 6.21 13.93 -37.87
CA ALA A 127 5.04 14.13 -38.72
C ALA A 127 4.98 13.09 -39.85
N PRO A 128 3.79 12.78 -40.40
CA PRO A 128 3.69 11.96 -41.61
C PRO A 128 4.51 12.57 -42.76
N ALA A 129 5.33 11.75 -43.41
CA ALA A 129 6.18 12.21 -44.50
C ALA A 129 5.43 12.22 -45.84
N TYR A 130 5.53 13.31 -46.60
CA TYR A 130 5.05 13.34 -47.98
C TYR A 130 6.04 12.60 -48.88
N ASN A 131 5.58 11.60 -49.62
CA ASN A 131 6.36 10.81 -50.59
C ASN A 131 7.58 10.03 -50.03
N LYS A 132 7.73 9.92 -48.71
CA LYS A 132 8.69 9.01 -48.05
C LYS A 132 7.91 8.16 -47.03
N GLY A 133 8.24 6.89 -46.86
CA GLY A 133 7.47 5.99 -45.99
C GLY A 133 7.39 6.45 -44.52
N ALA A 134 6.20 6.28 -43.94
CA ALA A 134 5.80 6.51 -42.53
C ALA A 134 5.94 7.92 -41.96
N TYR A 135 7.12 8.32 -41.46
CA TYR A 135 7.29 9.54 -40.64
C TYR A 135 8.60 10.28 -40.91
N GLN A 136 8.58 11.59 -40.74
CA GLN A 136 9.74 12.49 -40.86
C GLN A 136 9.86 13.39 -39.62
N VAL A 137 11.10 13.67 -39.23
CA VAL A 137 11.42 14.69 -38.22
C VAL A 137 11.35 16.06 -38.87
N ILE A 138 10.54 16.95 -38.29
CA ILE A 138 10.35 18.32 -38.77
C ILE A 138 10.56 19.31 -37.60
N GLY A 139 10.99 20.53 -37.91
CA GLY A 139 11.04 21.61 -36.93
C GLY A 139 9.62 22.10 -36.58
N LYS A 140 9.41 22.57 -35.34
CA LYS A 140 8.13 23.10 -34.86
C LYS A 140 7.55 24.23 -35.73
N SER A 141 8.39 25.00 -36.41
CA SER A 141 7.97 26.05 -37.35
C SER A 141 7.20 25.51 -38.55
N ASN A 142 7.55 24.32 -39.02
CA ASN A 142 7.07 23.74 -40.28
C ASN A 142 5.86 22.83 -40.06
N ILE A 143 5.30 22.81 -38.85
CA ILE A 143 4.16 21.96 -38.49
C ILE A 143 2.90 22.33 -39.29
N LYS A 144 2.80 23.58 -39.74
CA LYS A 144 1.65 24.10 -40.53
C LYS A 144 1.69 23.68 -42.00
N ASP A 145 2.80 23.13 -42.45
CA ASP A 145 3.04 22.77 -43.85
C ASP A 145 2.95 21.25 -44.08
N ILE A 146 2.65 20.49 -43.02
CA ILE A 146 2.41 19.05 -43.11
C ILE A 146 1.12 18.80 -43.89
N GLY A 147 1.21 18.09 -45.01
CA GLY A 147 0.04 17.64 -45.78
C GLY A 147 -0.65 18.71 -46.63
N LYS A 148 -0.02 19.87 -46.83
CA LYS A 148 -0.36 20.80 -47.91
C LYS A 148 0.34 20.39 -49.20
#